data_AF-A0A535M7G5-F1
#
_entry.id   AF-A0A535M7G5-F1
#
_cell.length_a   1.000
_cell.length_b   1.000
_cell.length_c   1.000
_cell.angle_alpha   90.00
_cell.angle_beta   90.00
_cell.angle_gamma   90.00
#
_symmetry.space_group_name_H-M   'P 1'
#
loop_
_entity.id
_entity.type
_entity.pdbx_description
1 polymer ?
#
loop_
_entity_poly.entity_id
_entity_poly.type
_entity_poly.pdbx_seq_one_letter_code
_entity_poly.pdbx_strand_id
1 'polypeptide(L)'
;MRRPVLGLVAALALVAGASTTTAYADSLVNLSCDDGTNLNLTLDTNTLQELQDSVEAMLLYPAGISCTVTVGSSPLLATILNLAGLAHPAYADSAHDFAVGAVRLTQSANVCPPTGGALDVNLSAHKDTGAPDTSATGHITVLGKGNCSSSQAKFAVDCLQVTVPGANGAQAEAIVTGTVEGTPTGLFATTTELSLTIDDFPSPTTDQLHSDANSAPCTEGKTPQTVVAGNFVVKSGA
;
A
#
# COMPACT_ATOMS: atom_id res chain seq x y z
N MET A 1 4.00 -82.96 4.25
CA MET A 1 2.91 -82.15 4.79
C MET A 1 3.40 -80.72 4.98
N ARG A 2 2.63 -79.75 4.45
CA ARG A 2 2.48 -78.35 4.89
C ARG A 2 3.66 -77.37 4.71
N ARG A 3 3.48 -76.48 3.73
CA ARG A 3 4.12 -75.16 3.56
C ARG A 3 3.51 -74.17 4.57
N PRO A 4 4.27 -73.29 5.26
CA PRO A 4 3.74 -72.07 5.86
C PRO A 4 4.05 -70.88 4.91
N VAL A 5 3.06 -70.32 4.20
CA VAL A 5 2.05 -69.33 4.64
C VAL A 5 2.65 -67.92 4.79
N LEU A 6 2.23 -67.06 3.86
CA LEU A 6 2.33 -65.60 3.81
C LEU A 6 1.96 -64.94 5.15
N GLY A 7 2.73 -63.92 5.54
CA GLY A 7 2.36 -62.97 6.60
C GLY A 7 2.85 -61.58 6.24
N LEU A 8 2.10 -60.88 5.38
CA LEU A 8 2.27 -59.45 5.12
C LEU A 8 1.55 -58.69 6.26
N VAL A 9 2.29 -58.13 7.20
CA VAL A 9 1.74 -57.21 8.21
C VAL A 9 2.27 -55.82 7.90
N ALA A 10 1.34 -54.93 7.63
CA ALA A 10 1.55 -53.55 7.21
C ALA A 10 2.34 -52.76 8.27
N ALA A 11 3.42 -52.14 7.81
CA ALA A 11 4.07 -51.04 8.50
C ALA A 11 3.27 -49.76 8.23
N LEU A 12 2.64 -49.16 9.25
CA LEU A 12 2.06 -47.82 9.20
C LEU A 12 1.77 -47.36 10.63
N ALA A 13 2.78 -46.81 11.31
CA ALA A 13 2.60 -45.88 12.40
C ALA A 13 3.97 -45.31 12.76
N LEU A 14 4.44 -44.29 12.03
CA LEU A 14 5.47 -43.36 12.55
C LEU A 14 5.61 -42.12 11.63
N VAL A 15 4.56 -41.28 11.55
CA VAL A 15 4.71 -39.86 11.19
C VAL A 15 3.68 -39.06 11.97
N ALA A 16 3.99 -38.73 13.22
CA ALA A 16 3.36 -37.64 13.95
C ALA A 16 4.50 -36.83 14.54
N GLY A 17 4.89 -35.78 13.84
CA GLY A 17 6.06 -34.97 14.20
C GLY A 17 6.78 -34.33 13.02
N ALA A 18 6.07 -34.01 11.93
CA ALA A 18 6.51 -32.94 11.06
C ALA A 18 5.58 -31.77 11.36
N SER A 19 6.07 -30.84 12.18
CA SER A 19 5.54 -29.48 12.24
C SER A 19 5.60 -28.93 10.81
N THR A 20 4.48 -29.03 10.09
CA THR A 20 4.29 -28.33 8.84
C THR A 20 4.34 -26.85 9.18
N THR A 21 5.45 -26.20 8.86
CA THR A 21 5.44 -24.77 8.61
C THR A 21 4.42 -24.56 7.51
N THR A 22 3.23 -24.10 7.88
CA THR A 22 2.26 -23.60 6.91
C THR A 22 2.91 -22.40 6.24
N ALA A 23 3.54 -22.63 5.09
CA ALA A 23 3.82 -21.54 4.16
C ALA A 23 2.46 -20.99 3.78
N TYR A 24 2.13 -19.81 4.30
CA TYR A 24 0.95 -19.08 3.86
C TYR A 24 1.10 -18.90 2.34
N ALA A 25 0.12 -19.35 1.57
CA ALA A 25 0.16 -19.20 0.13
C ALA A 25 -0.02 -17.70 -0.18
N ASP A 26 1.02 -17.05 -0.69
CA ASP A 26 0.91 -15.67 -1.12
C ASP A 26 -0.18 -15.56 -2.20
N SER A 27 -1.01 -14.53 -2.09
CA SER A 27 -2.11 -14.26 -3.00
C SER A 27 -1.64 -13.37 -4.15
N LEU A 28 -1.94 -13.78 -5.38
CA LEU A 28 -1.78 -12.92 -6.55
C LEU A 28 -2.93 -11.92 -6.60
N VAL A 29 -2.60 -10.63 -6.56
CA VAL A 29 -3.54 -9.53 -6.40
C VAL A 29 -3.33 -8.53 -7.52
N ASN A 30 -4.40 -8.05 -8.12
CA ASN A 30 -4.36 -6.90 -9.01
C ASN A 30 -4.95 -5.67 -8.29
N LEU A 31 -4.15 -4.62 -8.18
CA LEU A 31 -4.56 -3.31 -7.70
C LEU A 31 -4.72 -2.38 -8.91
N SER A 32 -5.91 -1.83 -9.11
CA SER A 32 -6.19 -0.91 -10.21
C SER A 32 -6.84 0.37 -9.68
N CYS A 33 -6.25 1.51 -9.99
CA CYS A 33 -6.75 2.83 -9.62
C CYS A 33 -7.21 3.63 -10.86
N ASP A 34 -8.14 4.55 -10.65
CA ASP A 34 -8.71 5.41 -11.71
C ASP A 34 -7.72 6.43 -12.30
N ASP A 35 -6.59 6.62 -11.64
CA ASP A 35 -5.50 7.48 -12.07
C ASP A 35 -4.53 6.81 -13.08
N GLY A 36 -4.82 5.56 -13.46
CA GLY A 36 -4.02 4.76 -14.39
C GLY A 36 -3.02 3.81 -13.71
N THR A 37 -2.86 3.87 -12.39
CA THR A 37 -2.03 2.91 -11.65
C THR A 37 -2.63 1.51 -11.75
N ASN A 38 -1.85 0.54 -12.25
CA ASN A 38 -2.25 -0.86 -12.32
C ASN A 38 -1.07 -1.77 -11.97
N LEU A 39 -1.19 -2.50 -10.86
CA LEU A 39 -0.11 -3.28 -10.27
C LEU A 39 -0.55 -4.72 -10.05
N ASN A 40 0.33 -5.66 -10.38
CA ASN A 40 0.20 -7.05 -9.98
C ASN A 40 1.13 -7.30 -8.79
N LEU A 41 0.54 -7.67 -7.67
CA LEU A 41 1.20 -7.82 -6.38
C LEU A 41 1.09 -9.27 -5.90
N THR A 42 2.10 -9.72 -5.17
CA THR A 42 2.08 -10.99 -4.44
C THR A 42 2.11 -10.65 -2.96
N LEU A 43 1.01 -10.88 -2.25
CA LEU A 43 0.81 -10.41 -0.87
C LEU A 43 0.50 -11.58 0.05
N ASP A 44 1.06 -11.57 1.25
CA ASP A 44 0.61 -12.44 2.32
C ASP A 44 -0.80 -12.02 2.81
N THR A 45 -1.43 -12.88 3.60
CA THR A 45 -2.80 -12.69 4.06
C THR A 45 -3.01 -11.38 4.83
N ASN A 46 -2.05 -10.96 5.66
CA ASN A 46 -2.21 -9.77 6.48
C ASN A 46 -2.11 -8.51 5.63
N THR A 47 -1.08 -8.44 4.77
CA THR A 47 -0.90 -7.32 3.84
C THR A 47 -2.08 -7.20 2.86
N LEU A 48 -2.66 -8.34 2.41
CA LEU A 48 -3.87 -8.31 1.59
C LEU A 48 -5.08 -7.73 2.35
N GLN A 49 -5.23 -8.05 3.63
CA GLN A 49 -6.31 -7.49 4.44
C GLN A 49 -6.14 -5.97 4.62
N GLU A 50 -4.94 -5.52 4.98
CA GLU A 50 -4.62 -4.09 5.13
C GLU A 50 -4.82 -3.33 3.80
N LEU A 51 -4.53 -3.97 2.66
CA LEU A 51 -4.75 -3.38 1.34
C LEU A 51 -6.25 -3.23 1.03
N GLN A 52 -7.06 -4.21 1.41
CA GLN A 52 -8.52 -4.13 1.27
C GLN A 52 -9.09 -3.01 2.16
N ASP A 53 -8.64 -2.92 3.41
CA ASP A 53 -9.04 -1.89 4.36
C ASP A 53 -8.67 -0.48 3.84
N SER A 54 -7.47 -0.34 3.27
CA SER A 54 -6.99 0.91 2.67
C SER A 54 -7.80 1.33 1.44
N VAL A 55 -8.20 0.37 0.60
CA VAL A 55 -9.07 0.63 -0.55
C VAL A 55 -10.52 0.93 -0.11
N GLU A 56 -11.02 0.30 0.93
CA GLU A 56 -12.31 0.66 1.54
C GLU A 56 -12.28 2.08 2.13
N ALA A 57 -11.18 2.48 2.76
CA ALA A 57 -10.99 3.83 3.27
C ALA A 57 -11.11 4.90 2.17
N MET A 58 -10.64 4.63 0.94
CA MET A 58 -10.81 5.56 -0.20
C MET A 58 -12.27 5.81 -0.56
N LEU A 59 -13.16 4.84 -0.32
CA LEU A 59 -14.60 4.98 -0.53
C LEU A 59 -15.25 5.77 0.61
N LEU A 60 -14.80 5.57 1.85
CA LEU A 60 -15.31 6.28 3.03
C LEU A 60 -14.85 7.74 3.09
N TYR A 61 -13.64 8.02 2.60
CA TYR A 61 -12.97 9.31 2.65
C TYR A 61 -12.50 9.74 1.24
N PRO A 62 -13.43 10.04 0.30
CA PRO A 62 -13.06 10.30 -1.08
C PRO A 62 -12.33 11.64 -1.24
N ALA A 63 -11.10 11.60 -1.77
CA ALA A 63 -10.28 12.76 -2.09
C ALA A 63 -9.98 12.95 -3.60
N GLY A 64 -10.40 12.02 -4.46
CA GLY A 64 -10.27 12.15 -5.93
C GLY A 64 -9.51 11.01 -6.61
N ILE A 65 -9.01 10.03 -5.86
CA ILE A 65 -8.48 8.76 -6.35
C ILE A 65 -9.34 7.63 -5.80
N SER A 66 -9.64 6.64 -6.62
CA SER A 66 -10.30 5.40 -6.20
C SER A 66 -9.58 4.20 -6.78
N CYS A 67 -9.31 3.22 -5.91
CA CYS A 67 -8.67 1.96 -6.28
C CYS A 67 -9.62 0.79 -6.10
N THR A 68 -9.29 -0.33 -6.74
CA THR A 68 -10.00 -1.60 -6.62
C THR A 68 -8.98 -2.74 -6.49
N VAL A 69 -9.32 -3.72 -5.65
CA VAL A 69 -8.49 -4.90 -5.40
C VAL A 69 -9.20 -6.12 -5.97
N THR A 70 -8.53 -6.85 -6.85
CA THR A 70 -9.03 -8.13 -7.37
C THR A 70 -8.07 -9.25 -6.96
N VAL A 71 -8.58 -10.23 -6.23
CA VAL A 71 -7.80 -11.42 -5.86
C VAL A 71 -7.91 -12.46 -6.98
N GLY A 72 -6.77 -12.82 -7.57
CA GLY A 72 -6.67 -13.85 -8.60
C GLY A 72 -6.95 -15.23 -8.00
N SER A 73 -8.18 -15.73 -8.13
CA SER A 73 -8.61 -17.01 -7.56
C SER A 73 -8.46 -18.22 -8.51
N SER A 74 -7.88 -18.05 -9.70
CA SER A 74 -7.89 -19.11 -10.71
C SER A 74 -6.52 -19.76 -10.93
N PRO A 75 -6.33 -21.05 -10.59
CA PRO A 75 -5.11 -21.80 -10.93
C PRO A 75 -4.87 -21.86 -12.44
N LEU A 76 -5.93 -21.66 -13.25
CA LEU A 76 -5.85 -21.55 -14.70
C LEU A 76 -5.20 -20.25 -15.15
N LEU A 77 -5.45 -19.10 -14.49
CA LEU A 77 -4.80 -17.84 -14.85
C LEU A 77 -3.30 -17.91 -14.52
N ALA A 78 -2.95 -18.46 -13.35
CA ALA A 78 -1.56 -18.74 -12.99
C ALA A 78 -0.89 -19.67 -14.02
N THR A 79 -1.60 -20.71 -14.49
CA THR A 79 -1.09 -21.64 -15.52
C THR A 79 -0.92 -20.97 -16.88
N ILE A 80 -1.87 -20.13 -17.32
CA ILE A 80 -1.82 -19.41 -18.61
C ILE A 80 -0.71 -18.35 -18.59
N LEU A 81 -0.55 -17.63 -17.48
CA LEU A 81 0.54 -16.66 -17.29
C LEU A 81 1.90 -17.38 -17.29
N ASN A 82 2.04 -18.51 -16.57
CA ASN A 82 3.25 -19.34 -16.59
C ASN A 82 3.56 -19.89 -17.99
N LEU A 83 2.55 -20.34 -18.73
CA LEU A 83 2.72 -20.92 -20.06
C LEU A 83 3.03 -19.87 -21.13
N ALA A 84 2.56 -18.62 -20.95
CA ALA A 84 2.87 -17.49 -21.81
C ALA A 84 4.22 -16.81 -21.51
N GLY A 85 4.97 -17.30 -20.51
CA GLY A 85 6.19 -16.63 -20.02
C GLY A 85 5.91 -15.28 -19.34
N LEU A 86 4.65 -15.03 -18.97
CA LEU A 86 4.21 -13.81 -18.29
C LEU A 86 4.16 -13.98 -16.76
N ALA A 87 4.10 -15.23 -16.28
CA ALA A 87 4.47 -15.50 -14.89
C ALA A 87 5.98 -15.66 -14.85
N HIS A 88 6.59 -14.60 -14.36
CA HIS A 88 7.95 -14.65 -13.88
C HIS A 88 7.94 -15.47 -12.59
N PRO A 89 8.95 -16.33 -12.33
CA PRO A 89 9.12 -16.89 -11.00
C PRO A 89 9.13 -15.72 -10.00
N ALA A 90 8.29 -15.81 -8.97
CA ALA A 90 8.40 -14.94 -7.82
C ALA A 90 9.86 -15.03 -7.34
N TYR A 91 10.54 -13.88 -7.29
CA TYR A 91 11.99 -13.67 -7.26
C TYR A 91 12.71 -13.65 -8.61
N ALA A 92 12.72 -12.49 -9.27
CA ALA A 92 13.94 -11.91 -9.89
C ALA A 92 13.72 -10.44 -10.32
N ASP A 93 14.15 -9.52 -9.45
CA ASP A 93 14.88 -8.28 -9.77
C ASP A 93 14.15 -7.09 -10.46
N SER A 94 13.33 -6.36 -9.68
CA SER A 94 13.37 -4.88 -9.52
C SER A 94 12.15 -4.39 -8.68
N ALA A 95 12.41 -3.53 -7.70
CA ALA A 95 11.60 -3.24 -6.50
C ALA A 95 10.10 -2.94 -6.71
N HIS A 96 9.20 -3.74 -6.13
CA HIS A 96 7.75 -3.46 -6.13
C HIS A 96 7.37 -2.49 -5.01
N ASP A 97 7.96 -1.30 -5.05
CA ASP A 97 7.71 -0.30 -4.04
C ASP A 97 6.39 0.39 -4.37
N PHE A 98 5.39 0.18 -3.52
CA PHE A 98 4.09 0.83 -3.62
C PHE A 98 3.67 1.38 -2.26
N ALA A 99 2.97 2.51 -2.30
CA ALA A 99 2.24 3.06 -1.17
C ALA A 99 0.83 3.41 -1.67
N VAL A 100 -0.19 2.87 -1.02
CA VAL A 100 -1.58 3.08 -1.41
C VAL A 100 -2.44 3.22 -0.17
N GLY A 101 -3.40 4.14 -0.20
CA GLY A 101 -4.40 4.20 0.85
C GLY A 101 -5.11 5.53 0.93
N ALA A 102 -5.89 5.66 2.00
CA ALA A 102 -6.61 6.87 2.29
C ALA A 102 -6.70 7.10 3.78
N VAL A 103 -6.55 8.37 4.17
CA VAL A 103 -6.71 8.81 5.55
C VAL A 103 -7.55 10.06 5.63
N ARG A 104 -8.26 10.21 6.74
CA ARG A 104 -8.85 11.47 7.17
C ARG A 104 -8.01 12.09 8.26
N LEU A 105 -7.62 13.33 8.05
CA LEU A 105 -6.90 14.16 9.00
C LEU A 105 -7.83 15.16 9.66
N THR A 106 -7.62 15.45 10.94
CA THR A 106 -8.32 16.55 11.61
C THR A 106 -7.47 17.81 11.61
N GLN A 107 -8.09 18.94 11.26
CA GLN A 107 -7.45 20.25 11.23
C GLN A 107 -7.99 21.13 12.36
N SER A 108 -7.06 21.84 13.01
CA SER A 108 -7.41 22.77 14.09
C SER A 108 -8.14 24.02 13.56
N ALA A 109 -8.78 24.76 14.46
CA ALA A 109 -9.42 26.04 14.14
C ALA A 109 -8.43 27.11 13.63
N ASN A 110 -7.14 26.98 13.94
CA ASN A 110 -6.12 27.90 13.40
C ASN A 110 -5.84 27.65 11.92
N VAL A 111 -6.03 26.41 11.46
CA VAL A 111 -5.86 26.03 10.05
C VAL A 111 -7.17 26.23 9.29
N CYS A 112 -8.29 25.73 9.82
CA CYS A 112 -9.61 25.84 9.21
C CYS A 112 -10.61 26.55 10.16
N PRO A 113 -10.61 27.89 10.22
CA PRO A 113 -11.46 28.63 11.14
C PRO A 113 -12.97 28.54 10.78
N PRO A 114 -13.89 28.71 11.75
CA PRO A 114 -13.63 29.02 13.16
C PRO A 114 -13.49 27.79 14.09
N THR A 115 -13.92 26.60 13.66
CA THR A 115 -14.00 25.40 14.55
C THR A 115 -13.09 24.25 14.15
N GLY A 116 -12.23 24.43 13.15
CA GLY A 116 -11.47 23.34 12.54
C GLY A 116 -12.26 22.66 11.42
N GLY A 117 -11.66 21.64 10.83
CA GLY A 117 -12.25 20.87 9.75
C GLY A 117 -11.50 19.56 9.55
N ALA A 118 -11.65 18.97 8.37
CA ALA A 118 -10.93 17.74 8.02
C ALA A 118 -10.33 17.85 6.62
N LEU A 119 -9.27 17.07 6.39
CA LEU A 119 -8.71 16.83 5.07
C LEU A 119 -8.79 15.33 4.81
N ASP A 120 -9.34 14.96 3.67
CA ASP A 120 -9.26 13.60 3.14
C ASP A 120 -8.05 13.54 2.21
N VAL A 121 -7.21 12.54 2.39
CA VAL A 121 -6.00 12.32 1.59
C VAL A 121 -6.11 10.93 0.97
N ASN A 122 -6.04 10.84 -0.36
CA ASN A 122 -5.93 9.56 -1.07
C ASN A 122 -4.59 9.51 -1.80
N LEU A 123 -3.98 8.34 -1.82
CA LEU A 123 -2.67 8.08 -2.41
C LEU A 123 -2.69 6.83 -3.26
N SER A 124 -2.13 6.95 -4.44
CA SER A 124 -1.61 5.86 -5.27
C SER A 124 -0.17 6.23 -5.62
N ALA A 125 0.81 5.49 -5.14
CA ALA A 125 2.21 5.70 -5.48
C ALA A 125 2.86 4.36 -5.78
N HIS A 126 3.60 4.30 -6.87
CA HIS A 126 4.40 3.13 -7.20
C HIS A 126 5.62 3.49 -8.02
N LYS A 127 6.62 2.63 -7.96
CA LYS A 127 7.83 2.78 -8.77
C LYS A 127 7.63 2.23 -10.18
N ASP A 128 8.03 2.99 -11.21
CA ASP A 128 8.10 2.45 -12.56
C ASP A 128 9.29 1.48 -12.67
N THR A 129 9.05 0.36 -13.36
CA THR A 129 9.83 -0.89 -13.38
C THR A 129 11.36 -0.75 -13.50
N GLY A 130 12.02 -0.45 -12.36
CA GLY A 130 13.48 -0.42 -12.21
C GLY A 130 14.15 0.96 -12.40
N ALA A 131 13.38 2.04 -12.47
CA ALA A 131 13.93 3.39 -12.57
C ALA A 131 14.45 3.89 -11.19
N PRO A 132 15.30 4.93 -11.07
CA PRO A 132 15.74 5.46 -9.77
C PRO A 132 14.53 5.86 -8.88
N ASP A 133 14.74 6.03 -7.57
CA ASP A 133 13.65 6.36 -6.61
C ASP A 133 12.87 7.65 -6.96
N THR A 134 13.44 8.48 -7.83
CA THR A 134 12.85 9.70 -8.43
C THR A 134 12.00 9.45 -9.68
N SER A 135 11.60 8.20 -9.94
CA SER A 135 10.81 7.83 -11.13
C SER A 135 9.60 6.99 -10.73
N ALA A 136 9.00 7.38 -9.60
CA ALA A 136 7.71 6.91 -9.19
C ALA A 136 6.61 7.57 -10.02
N THR A 137 5.43 6.95 -10.01
CA THR A 137 4.22 7.48 -10.63
C THR A 137 3.00 7.23 -9.74
N GLY A 138 1.89 7.84 -10.11
CA GLY A 138 0.66 7.88 -9.33
C GLY A 138 0.37 9.29 -8.83
N HIS A 139 -0.54 9.43 -7.87
CA HIS A 139 -1.00 10.72 -7.41
C HIS A 139 -1.24 10.78 -5.90
N ILE A 140 -1.05 11.98 -5.35
CA ILE A 140 -1.59 12.37 -4.05
C ILE A 140 -2.75 13.31 -4.31
N THR A 141 -3.91 13.06 -3.71
CA THR A 141 -5.04 13.99 -3.74
C THR A 141 -5.42 14.38 -2.33
N VAL A 142 -5.66 15.67 -2.12
CA VAL A 142 -6.12 16.20 -0.84
C VAL A 142 -7.40 17.01 -1.06
N LEU A 143 -8.43 16.71 -0.28
CA LEU A 143 -9.72 17.39 -0.33
C LEU A 143 -10.18 17.82 1.06
N GLY A 144 -10.46 19.11 1.22
CA GLY A 144 -10.98 19.66 2.45
C GLY A 144 -12.46 19.39 2.66
N LYS A 145 -12.84 19.19 3.92
CA LYS A 145 -14.22 19.03 4.39
C LYS A 145 -14.54 20.03 5.51
N GLY A 146 -15.83 20.30 5.70
CA GLY A 146 -16.31 21.29 6.66
C GLY A 146 -15.70 22.67 6.38
N ASN A 147 -15.09 23.28 7.39
CA ASN A 147 -14.46 24.60 7.22
C ASN A 147 -13.19 24.59 6.36
N CYS A 148 -12.63 23.41 6.03
CA CYS A 148 -11.52 23.31 5.08
C CYS A 148 -11.98 23.18 3.62
N SER A 149 -13.29 23.21 3.33
CA SER A 149 -13.88 22.85 2.02
C SER A 149 -13.40 23.65 0.81
N SER A 150 -12.76 24.81 1.02
CA SER A 150 -12.11 25.57 -0.05
C SER A 150 -10.74 25.02 -0.45
N SER A 151 -10.23 24.00 0.25
CA SER A 151 -8.88 23.45 0.06
C SER A 151 -8.93 22.18 -0.76
N GLN A 152 -8.25 22.20 -1.90
CA GLN A 152 -8.06 21.02 -2.73
C GLN A 152 -6.74 21.12 -3.47
N ALA A 153 -6.09 19.99 -3.66
CA ALA A 153 -4.91 19.87 -4.50
C ALA A 153 -4.75 18.44 -5.01
N LYS A 154 -4.19 18.32 -6.21
CA LYS A 154 -3.72 17.07 -6.81
C LYS A 154 -2.24 17.23 -7.06
N PHE A 155 -1.46 16.21 -6.73
CA PHE A 155 -0.03 16.18 -6.94
C PHE A 155 0.32 14.93 -7.73
N ALA A 156 1.09 15.07 -8.81
CA ALA A 156 1.69 13.96 -9.52
C ALA A 156 2.89 13.48 -8.71
N VAL A 157 2.91 12.19 -8.36
CA VAL A 157 4.03 11.59 -7.62
C VAL A 157 5.28 11.63 -8.49
N ASP A 158 6.37 12.13 -7.94
CA ASP A 158 7.68 12.20 -8.60
C ASP A 158 8.78 11.44 -7.83
N CYS A 159 8.52 11.08 -6.57
CA CYS A 159 9.39 10.24 -5.78
C CYS A 159 8.62 9.25 -4.91
N LEU A 160 9.15 8.03 -4.82
CA LEU A 160 8.75 7.04 -3.83
C LEU A 160 10.00 6.32 -3.31
N GLN A 161 10.21 6.38 -2.00
CA GLN A 161 11.18 5.57 -1.30
C GLN A 161 10.46 4.73 -0.27
N VAL A 162 10.59 3.40 -0.37
CA VAL A 162 10.01 2.48 0.62
C VAL A 162 11.13 1.80 1.40
N THR A 163 11.04 1.92 2.72
CA THR A 163 11.87 1.21 3.67
C THR A 163 11.02 0.12 4.32
N VAL A 164 11.33 -1.15 4.01
CA VAL A 164 10.66 -2.27 4.69
C VAL A 164 11.15 -2.44 6.11
N PRO A 165 10.27 -2.90 7.02
CA PRO A 165 10.64 -3.12 8.39
C PRO A 165 11.72 -4.19 8.52
N GLY A 166 12.67 -3.95 9.43
CA GLY A 166 13.60 -4.98 9.88
C GLY A 166 12.90 -6.07 10.71
N ALA A 167 13.65 -7.05 11.21
CA ALA A 167 13.11 -8.04 12.14
C ALA A 167 12.57 -7.37 13.42
N ASN A 168 11.47 -7.91 13.97
CA ASN A 168 10.81 -7.56 15.26
C ASN A 168 9.77 -6.42 15.24
N GLY A 169 8.76 -6.49 14.37
CA GLY A 169 7.57 -5.63 14.48
C GLY A 169 7.83 -4.13 14.29
N ALA A 170 8.87 -3.79 13.54
CA ALA A 170 9.09 -2.44 13.05
C ALA A 170 7.99 -2.07 12.04
N GLN A 171 7.75 -0.77 11.89
CA GLN A 171 6.87 -0.22 10.86
C GLN A 171 7.53 -0.27 9.48
N ALA A 172 6.73 -0.40 8.43
CA ALA A 172 7.17 -0.04 7.09
C ALA A 172 7.12 1.48 6.97
N GLU A 173 8.02 2.06 6.19
CA GLU A 173 8.06 3.50 5.96
C GLU A 173 8.02 3.80 4.46
N ALA A 174 7.22 4.78 4.05
CA ALA A 174 7.24 5.32 2.71
C ALA A 174 7.44 6.84 2.74
N ILE A 175 8.42 7.34 1.98
CA ILE A 175 8.55 8.76 1.65
C ILE A 175 8.01 8.95 0.24
N VAL A 176 6.99 9.79 0.11
CA VAL A 176 6.36 10.13 -1.16
C VAL A 176 6.41 11.63 -1.35
N THR A 177 6.92 12.08 -2.49
CA THR A 177 6.80 13.48 -2.91
C THR A 177 5.99 13.57 -4.19
N GLY A 178 5.30 14.69 -4.35
CA GLY A 178 4.56 14.97 -5.56
C GLY A 178 4.47 16.46 -5.86
N THR A 179 4.67 16.76 -7.14
CA THR A 179 4.56 18.11 -7.70
C THR A 179 3.11 18.43 -8.01
N VAL A 180 2.70 19.67 -7.74
CA VAL A 180 1.32 20.12 -7.94
C VAL A 180 0.88 20.00 -9.40
N GLU A 181 -0.35 19.51 -9.59
CA GLU A 181 -1.05 19.50 -10.86
C GLU A 181 -2.21 20.49 -10.86
N GLY A 182 -2.31 21.27 -11.94
CA GLY A 182 -3.38 22.26 -12.09
C GLY A 182 -3.24 23.42 -11.10
N THR A 183 -4.38 23.90 -10.59
CA THR A 183 -4.42 25.06 -9.68
C THR A 183 -4.93 24.63 -8.32
N PRO A 184 -4.07 24.52 -7.30
CA PRO A 184 -4.50 24.19 -5.94
C PRO A 184 -5.27 25.36 -5.33
N THR A 185 -6.12 25.08 -4.34
CA THR A 185 -6.95 26.09 -3.68
C THR A 185 -6.87 26.00 -2.16
N GLY A 186 -7.38 27.02 -1.48
CA GLY A 186 -7.47 27.07 -0.02
C GLY A 186 -6.08 26.98 0.62
N LEU A 187 -5.92 26.04 1.56
CA LEU A 187 -4.66 25.81 2.27
C LEU A 187 -3.47 25.50 1.37
N PHE A 188 -3.71 24.98 0.16
CA PHE A 188 -2.67 24.54 -0.76
C PHE A 188 -2.38 25.55 -1.86
N ALA A 189 -2.99 26.75 -1.84
CA ALA A 189 -2.91 27.72 -2.94
C ALA A 189 -1.49 28.16 -3.31
N THR A 190 -0.53 28.05 -2.39
CA THR A 190 0.89 28.36 -2.61
C THR A 190 1.78 27.12 -2.56
N THR A 191 1.20 25.93 -2.55
CA THR A 191 1.93 24.67 -2.51
C THR A 191 2.28 24.25 -3.92
N THR A 192 3.57 24.03 -4.14
CA THR A 192 4.15 23.56 -5.40
C THR A 192 4.58 22.10 -5.32
N GLU A 193 4.92 21.64 -4.12
CA GLU A 193 5.36 20.29 -3.82
C GLU A 193 4.71 19.84 -2.51
N LEU A 194 4.28 18.58 -2.42
CA LEU A 194 3.81 17.96 -1.18
C LEU A 194 4.70 16.76 -0.87
N SER A 195 5.23 16.73 0.34
CA SER A 195 5.92 15.57 0.89
C SER A 195 5.03 14.89 1.92
N LEU A 196 4.95 13.56 1.87
CA LEU A 196 4.32 12.68 2.84
C LEU A 196 5.34 11.63 3.30
N THR A 197 5.49 11.47 4.62
CA THR A 197 6.14 10.30 5.23
C THR A 197 5.07 9.49 5.92
N ILE A 198 4.93 8.22 5.52
CA ILE A 198 3.96 7.27 6.03
C ILE A 198 4.70 6.23 6.84
N ASP A 199 4.35 6.11 8.12
CA ASP A 199 4.75 5.00 8.97
C ASP A 199 3.57 4.01 9.05
N ASP A 200 3.67 2.92 8.31
CA ASP A 200 2.69 1.84 8.26
C ASP A 200 2.99 0.81 9.35
N PHE A 201 2.15 0.82 10.38
CA PHE A 201 2.31 -0.08 11.51
C PHE A 201 1.42 -1.31 11.35
N PRO A 202 1.90 -2.50 11.75
CA PRO A 202 1.05 -3.68 11.78
C PRO A 202 -0.22 -3.43 12.59
N SER A 203 -1.35 -3.86 12.03
CA SER A 203 -2.65 -3.84 12.69
C SER A 203 -2.57 -4.47 14.10
N PRO A 204 -3.23 -3.89 15.13
CA PRO A 204 -4.24 -2.82 15.07
C PRO A 204 -3.68 -1.42 15.31
N THR A 205 -2.36 -1.23 15.21
CA THR A 205 -1.74 0.08 15.44
C THR A 205 -2.12 1.02 14.30
N THR A 206 -2.50 2.26 14.63
CA THR A 206 -2.82 3.26 13.60
C THR A 206 -1.55 3.80 12.97
N ASP A 207 -1.56 3.91 11.65
CA ASP A 207 -0.49 4.54 10.88
C ASP A 207 -0.22 5.97 11.31
N GLN A 208 1.03 6.39 11.16
CA GLN A 208 1.41 7.78 11.34
C GLN A 208 1.67 8.43 9.99
N LEU A 209 1.33 9.71 9.92
CA LEU A 209 1.55 10.53 8.74
C LEU A 209 2.26 11.80 9.17
N HIS A 210 3.37 12.08 8.50
CA HIS A 210 4.03 13.37 8.53
C HIS A 210 3.94 13.99 7.14
N SER A 211 3.84 15.31 7.07
CA SER A 211 3.74 15.99 5.78
C SER A 211 4.42 17.34 5.80
N ASP A 212 5.01 17.76 4.69
CA ASP A 212 5.50 19.13 4.51
C ASP A 212 5.10 19.68 3.14
N ALA A 213 4.91 21.00 3.08
CA ALA A 213 4.65 21.71 1.83
C ALA A 213 5.93 22.38 1.32
N ASN A 214 6.13 22.37 0.00
CA ASN A 214 7.25 23.00 -0.68
C ASN A 214 8.63 22.45 -0.26
N SER A 215 8.69 21.16 0.10
CA SER A 215 9.95 20.43 0.30
C SER A 215 10.63 20.13 -1.03
N ALA A 216 11.90 19.72 -1.01
CA ALA A 216 12.53 19.17 -2.21
C ALA A 216 12.01 17.73 -2.46
N PRO A 217 12.05 17.23 -3.71
CA PRO A 217 11.69 15.84 -4.00
C PRO A 217 12.46 14.84 -3.15
N CYS A 218 11.83 13.71 -2.82
CA CYS A 218 12.36 12.68 -1.91
C CYS A 218 12.81 13.22 -0.54
N THR A 219 12.24 14.32 -0.05
CA THR A 219 12.49 14.80 1.32
C THR A 219 11.43 14.25 2.25
N GLU A 220 11.85 13.79 3.42
CA GLU A 220 10.96 13.37 4.51
C GLU A 220 10.07 14.53 4.97
N GLY A 221 8.77 14.27 5.08
CA GLY A 221 7.82 15.15 5.72
C GLY A 221 8.01 15.13 7.24
N LYS A 222 8.03 16.30 7.88
CA LYS A 222 8.38 16.44 9.30
C LYS A 222 7.24 16.93 10.16
N THR A 223 6.21 17.53 9.57
CA THR A 223 5.07 18.04 10.35
C THR A 223 4.08 16.91 10.62
N PRO A 224 3.91 16.47 11.89
CA PRO A 224 3.01 15.38 12.22
C PRO A 224 1.56 15.75 11.91
N GLN A 225 0.81 14.80 11.36
CA GLN A 225 -0.61 14.92 11.09
C GLN A 225 -1.42 14.04 12.05
N THR A 226 -2.58 14.53 12.47
CA THR A 226 -3.50 13.75 13.30
C THR A 226 -4.45 12.94 12.40
N VAL A 227 -4.07 11.70 12.12
CA VAL A 227 -4.93 10.71 11.47
C VAL A 227 -6.05 10.33 12.42
N VAL A 228 -7.30 10.45 11.97
CA VAL A 228 -8.48 10.07 12.75
C VAL A 228 -9.20 8.85 12.19
N ALA A 229 -8.97 8.50 10.92
CA ALA A 229 -9.46 7.28 10.30
C ALA A 229 -8.75 7.00 8.98
N GLY A 230 -8.88 5.76 8.51
CA GLY A 230 -8.23 5.27 7.28
C GLY A 230 -6.90 4.58 7.57
N ASN A 231 -6.25 4.09 6.51
CA ASN A 231 -4.97 3.39 6.57
C ASN A 231 -4.21 3.59 5.25
N PHE A 232 -2.90 3.37 5.32
CA PHE A 232 -2.06 3.12 4.17
C PHE A 232 -1.57 1.67 4.18
N VAL A 233 -1.14 1.20 3.02
CA VAL A 233 -0.28 0.02 2.92
C VAL A 233 0.99 0.43 2.21
N VAL A 234 2.11 0.07 2.83
CA VAL A 234 3.45 0.28 2.33
C VAL A 234 4.12 -1.07 2.12
N LYS A 235 4.70 -1.29 0.94
CA LYS A 235 5.41 -2.53 0.64
C LYS A 235 6.59 -2.26 -0.27
N SER A 236 7.72 -2.91 0.01
CA SER A 236 8.80 -3.09 -0.97
C SER A 236 8.83 -4.52 -1.48
N GLY A 237 9.44 -4.73 -2.66
CA GLY A 237 9.57 -6.06 -3.28
C GLY A 237 10.14 -7.12 -2.32
N ALA A 238 9.60 -8.34 -2.41
CA ALA A 238 10.10 -9.50 -1.66
C ALA A 238 11.53 -9.83 -2.09
#